data_AF-A0A967UFL2-F1
#
_entry.id   AF-A0A967UFL2-F1
#
_cell.length_a   1.000
_cell.length_b   1.000
_cell.length_c   1.000
_cell.angle_alpha   90.00
_cell.angle_beta   90.00
_cell.angle_gamma   90.00
#
_symmetry.space_group_name_H-M   'P 1'
#
loop_
_entity.id
_entity.type
_entity.pdbx_description
1 polymer ?
#
loop_
_entity_poly.entity_id
_entity_poly.type
_entity_poly.pdbx_seq_one_letter_code
_entity_poly.pdbx_strand_id
1 'polypeptide(L)' 'ISDDEIKAAHPKATQTVDIVAFVDAKDISFLYIDTPYYLTPDRRGEKVYALLRETLIQTGKVGIANVVLRNKQ' A
#
# COMPACT_ATOMS: atom_id res chain seq x y z
N ILE A 1 21.33 -14.09 -18.34
CA ILE A 1 20.88 -13.40 -17.13
C ILE A 1 21.85 -13.78 -16.03
N SER A 2 22.58 -12.80 -15.50
CA SER A 2 23.56 -12.97 -14.42
C SER A 2 22.88 -12.93 -13.05
N ASP A 3 23.43 -13.62 -12.05
CA ASP A 3 22.95 -13.58 -10.66
C ASP A 3 22.86 -12.14 -10.10
N ASP A 4 23.71 -11.23 -10.59
CA ASP A 4 23.71 -9.82 -10.20
C ASP A 4 22.57 -9.03 -10.88
N GLU A 5 22.17 -9.38 -12.10
CA GLU A 5 20.98 -8.83 -12.74
C GLU A 5 19.71 -9.28 -12.02
N ILE A 6 19.67 -10.53 -11.56
CA ILE A 6 18.55 -11.06 -10.77
C ILE A 6 18.46 -10.29 -9.45
N LYS A 7 19.58 -10.13 -8.71
CA LYS A 7 19.63 -9.37 -7.45
C LYS A 7 19.21 -7.91 -7.59
N ALA A 8 19.63 -7.23 -8.67
CA ALA A 8 19.27 -5.84 -8.93
C ALA A 8 17.77 -5.65 -9.24
N ALA A 9 17.10 -6.69 -9.74
CA ALA A 9 15.67 -6.67 -10.03
C ALA A 9 14.79 -6.81 -8.77
N HIS A 10 15.34 -7.24 -7.63
CA HIS A 10 14.56 -7.33 -6.40
C HIS A 10 14.24 -5.93 -5.86
N PRO A 11 12.96 -5.63 -5.54
CA PRO A 11 12.62 -4.38 -4.90
C PRO A 11 13.33 -4.27 -3.55
N LYS A 12 13.96 -3.12 -3.29
CA LYS A 12 14.53 -2.83 -1.97
C LYS A 12 13.39 -2.91 -0.95
N ALA A 13 13.62 -3.61 0.15
CA ALA A 13 12.65 -3.64 1.24
C ALA A 13 12.48 -2.24 1.81
N THR A 14 11.42 -1.56 1.41
CA THR A 14 10.96 -0.30 2.01
C THR A 14 9.84 -0.62 2.99
N GLN A 15 9.86 -0.02 4.17
CA GLN A 15 8.73 -0.05 5.09
C GLN A 15 7.73 1.07 4.75
N THR A 16 7.51 1.29 3.45
CA THR A 16 6.66 2.37 2.94
C THR A 16 5.47 1.80 2.18
N VAL A 17 4.38 2.56 2.18
CA VAL A 17 3.20 2.31 1.37
C VAL A 17 3.12 3.44 0.34
N ASP A 18 3.45 3.12 -0.90
CA ASP A 18 3.55 4.10 -1.96
C ASP A 18 2.24 4.14 -2.76
N ILE A 19 1.40 5.13 -2.47
CA ILE A 19 0.11 5.31 -3.14
C ILE A 19 0.35 5.72 -4.60
N VAL A 20 -0.26 4.99 -5.53
CA VAL A 20 -0.13 5.23 -6.99
C VAL A 20 -1.40 5.82 -7.59
N ALA A 21 -2.56 5.59 -6.99
CA ALA A 21 -3.83 6.11 -7.49
C ALA A 21 -4.91 6.20 -6.40
N PHE A 22 -5.91 7.04 -6.65
CA PHE A 22 -7.17 7.06 -5.92
C PHE A 22 -8.30 6.76 -6.90
N VAL A 23 -9.12 5.75 -6.60
CA VAL A 23 -10.22 5.29 -7.47
C VAL A 23 -11.52 5.20 -6.68
N ASP A 24 -12.66 5.14 -7.35
CA ASP A 24 -13.94 4.89 -6.68
C ASP A 24 -13.94 3.51 -6.04
N ALA A 25 -14.40 3.41 -4.79
CA ALA A 25 -14.39 2.14 -4.05
C ALA A 25 -15.16 1.02 -4.77
N LYS A 26 -16.23 1.38 -5.50
CA LYS A 26 -17.07 0.46 -6.27
C LYS A 26 -16.38 -0.17 -7.49
N ASP A 27 -15.28 0.43 -7.96
CA ASP A 27 -14.54 -0.07 -9.13
C ASP A 27 -13.63 -1.23 -8.77
N ILE A 28 -13.41 -1.49 -7.47
CA ILE A 28 -12.62 -2.62 -6.96
C ILE A 28 -13.55 -3.80 -6.65
N SER A 29 -13.42 -4.89 -7.42
CA SER A 29 -14.13 -6.14 -7.14
C SER A 29 -13.54 -6.86 -5.92
N PHE A 30 -14.41 -7.40 -5.06
CA PHE A 30 -14.02 -8.22 -3.90
C PHE A 30 -13.20 -9.47 -4.28
N LEU A 31 -13.30 -9.95 -5.52
CA LEU A 31 -12.53 -11.10 -6.01
C LEU A 31 -11.01 -10.87 -6.00
N TYR A 32 -10.56 -9.62 -5.95
CA TYR A 32 -9.14 -9.26 -5.90
C TYR A 32 -8.59 -9.12 -4.47
N ILE A 33 -9.42 -9.34 -3.45
CA ILE A 33 -8.99 -9.28 -2.05
C ILE A 33 -8.50 -10.67 -1.63
N ASP A 34 -7.22 -10.75 -1.33
CA ASP A 34 -6.59 -11.91 -0.71
C ASP A 34 -6.53 -11.71 0.82
N THR A 35 -5.34 -11.75 1.42
CA THR A 35 -5.18 -11.60 2.86
C THR A 35 -5.25 -10.13 3.27
N PRO A 36 -6.21 -9.72 4.10
CA PRO A 36 -6.32 -8.34 4.55
C PRO A 36 -5.26 -8.02 5.62
N TYR A 37 -4.63 -6.84 5.49
CA TYR A 37 -3.67 -6.31 6.47
C TYR A 37 -4.18 -4.99 7.06
N TYR A 38 -3.97 -4.79 8.35
CA TYR A 38 -4.20 -3.49 8.97
C TYR A 38 -2.99 -2.57 8.76
N LEU A 39 -3.26 -1.34 8.32
CA LEU A 39 -2.26 -0.29 8.20
C LEU A 39 -2.38 0.69 9.36
N THR A 40 -1.24 1.05 9.95
CA THR A 40 -1.14 2.08 10.98
C THR A 40 -0.04 3.07 10.60
N PRO A 41 -0.21 4.37 10.93
CA PRO A 41 0.85 5.34 10.68
C PRO A 41 2.06 5.12 11.59
N ASP A 42 3.21 5.58 11.13
CA ASP A 42 4.39 5.73 11.98
C ASP A 42 4.21 6.86 13.00
N ARG A 43 5.09 6.87 14.01
CA ARG A 43 5.15 7.95 15.00
C ARG A 43 5.30 9.30 14.29
N ARG A 44 4.43 10.26 14.63
CA ARG A 44 4.31 11.62 14.05
C ARG A 44 3.53 11.71 12.73
N GLY A 45 3.07 10.60 12.16
CA GLY A 45 2.24 10.56 10.96
C GLY A 45 0.73 10.57 11.22
N GLU A 46 0.30 10.58 12.48
CA GLU A 46 -1.07 10.25 12.88
C GLU A 46 -2.10 11.23 12.32
N LYS A 47 -1.82 12.53 12.37
CA LYS A 47 -2.73 13.57 11.87
C LYS A 47 -2.90 13.51 10.34
N VAL A 48 -1.80 13.32 9.61
CA VAL A 48 -1.83 13.25 8.14
C VAL A 48 -2.53 11.97 7.69
N TYR A 49 -2.25 10.85 8.34
CA TYR A 49 -2.94 9.59 8.09
C TYR A 49 -4.44 9.69 8.35
N ALA A 50 -4.84 10.28 9.49
CA ALA A 50 -6.25 10.49 9.81
C ALA A 50 -6.94 11.38 8.77
N LEU A 51 -6.31 12.48 8.35
CA LEU A 51 -6.84 13.37 7.32
C LEU A 51 -7.06 12.63 5.99
N LEU A 52 -6.07 11.86 5.53
CA LEU A 52 -6.18 11.06 4.31
C LEU A 52 -7.32 10.04 4.43
N ARG A 53 -7.36 9.28 5.53
CA ARG A 53 -8.42 8.27 5.79
C ARG A 53 -9.81 8.90 5.76
N GLU A 54 -10.03 10.00 6.47
CA GLU A 54 -11.32 10.68 6.50
C GLU A 54 -11.70 11.24 5.12
N THR A 55 -10.73 11.78 4.37
CA THR A 55 -10.96 12.25 3.00
C THR A 55 -11.40 11.12 2.08
N LEU A 56 -10.77 9.95 2.15
CA LEU A 56 -11.14 8.78 1.36
C LEU A 56 -12.56 8.30 1.68
N ILE A 57 -12.92 8.26 2.96
CA ILE A 57 -14.27 7.89 3.41
C ILE A 57 -15.31 8.89 2.87
N GLN A 58 -15.08 10.19 3.05
CA GLN A 58 -16.02 11.23 2.62
C GLN A 58 -16.19 11.30 1.11
N THR A 59 -15.15 11.00 0.35
CA THR A 59 -15.16 11.03 -1.12
C THR A 59 -15.56 9.70 -1.75
N GLY A 60 -15.74 8.64 -0.95
CA GLY A 60 -16.04 7.29 -1.46
C GLY A 60 -14.90 6.69 -2.29
N LYS A 61 -13.66 7.14 -2.07
CA LYS A 61 -12.46 6.70 -2.78
C LYS A 61 -11.66 5.69 -1.98
N VAL A 62 -10.84 4.90 -2.67
CA VAL A 62 -9.81 4.03 -2.09
C VAL A 62 -8.46 4.34 -2.70
N GLY A 63 -7.39 4.15 -1.93
CA GLY A 63 -6.02 4.27 -2.42
C GLY A 63 -5.51 2.93 -2.93
N ILE A 64 -4.95 2.90 -4.13
CA ILE A 64 -4.15 1.79 -4.65
C ILE A 64 -2.69 2.10 -4.33
N ALA A 65 -1.98 1.17 -3.73
CA ALA A 65 -0.60 1.37 -3.30
C ALA A 65 0.27 0.14 -3.53
N ASN A 66 1.56 0.38 -3.74
CA ASN A 66 2.58 -0.66 -3.73
C ASN A 66 3.16 -0.78 -2.32
N VAL A 67 3.41 -2.03 -1.90
CA VAL A 67 3.97 -2.37 -0.60
C VAL A 67 4.93 -3.54 -0.77
N VAL A 68 6.09 -3.46 -0.13
CA VAL A 68 7.03 -4.58 -0.04
C VAL A 68 6.81 -5.32 1.28
N LEU A 69 6.05 -6.41 1.22
CA LEU A 69 5.86 -7.30 2.37
C LEU A 69 7.10 -8.18 2.56
N ARG A 70 7.73 -8.10 3.73
CA ARG A 70 8.80 -9.03 4.11
C ARG A 70 8.20 -10.19 4.88
N ASN A 71 8.14 -11.36 4.26
CA ASN A 71 7.88 -12.59 4.99
C ASN A 71 9.06 -12.86 5.94
N LYS A 72 8.81 -12.88 7.25
CA LYS A 72 9.74 -13.48 8.20
C LYS A 72 9.56 -15.00 8.10
N GLN A 73 10.37 -15.65 7.26
CA GLN A 73 10.73 -17.05 7.47
C GLN A 73 12.15 -17.09 8.03
#